data_AF-A0A925YB30-F1
#
_entry.id   AF-A0A925YB30-F1
#
_cell.length_a   1.000
_cell.length_b   1.000
_cell.length_c   1.000
_cell.angle_alpha   90.00
_cell.angle_beta   90.00
_cell.angle_gamma   90.00
#
_symmetry.space_group_name_H-M   'P 1'
#
loop_
_entity.id
_entity.type
_entity.pdbx_description
1 polymer ?
#
loop_
_entity_poly.entity_id
_entity_poly.type
_entity_poly.pdbx_seq_one_letter_code
_entity_poly.pdbx_strand_id
1 'polypeptide(L)' 'KGFIRAQTIAYNDFTTLGGEVAAKEAGKARDEGKEYVVQDGDIMMFKFNN' A
#
# COMPACT_ATOMS: atom_id res chain seq x y z
N LYS A 1 17.80 -8.90 -1.59
CA LYS A 1 17.91 -8.50 -3.02
C LYS A 1 16.67 -8.90 -3.83
N GLY A 2 15.45 -8.72 -3.30
CA GLY A 2 14.22 -9.10 -4.01
C GLY A 2 13.08 -8.10 -3.89
N PHE A 3 13.21 -7.01 -3.14
CA PHE A 3 12.14 -6.00 -3.04
C PHE A 3 11.91 -5.35 -4.41
N ILE A 4 10.68 -5.43 -4.89
CA ILE A 4 10.23 -4.77 -6.10
C ILE A 4 9.58 -3.43 -5.73
N ARG A 5 8.54 -3.49 -4.89
CA ARG A 5 7.73 -2.34 -4.43
C ARG A 5 6.86 -2.73 -3.24
N ALA A 6 6.41 -1.75 -2.47
CA ALA A 6 5.37 -1.91 -1.46
C ALA A 6 4.11 -1.21 -1.94
N GLN A 7 2.99 -1.91 -2.04
CA GLN A 7 1.71 -1.26 -2.27
C GLN A 7 1.18 -0.76 -0.92
N THR A 8 0.99 0.55 -0.77
CA THR A 8 0.62 1.22 0.49
C THR A 8 -0.76 1.86 0.38
N ILE A 9 -1.61 1.59 1.35
CA ILE A 9 -2.95 2.18 1.52
C ILE A 9 -3.04 2.75 2.94
N ALA A 10 -3.46 4.00 3.08
CA ALA A 10 -3.69 4.56 4.41
C ALA A 10 -4.89 3.89 5.09
N TYR A 11 -4.81 3.61 6.39
CA TYR A 11 -5.91 3.00 7.17
C TYR A 11 -7.24 3.71 6.98
N ASN A 12 -7.24 5.05 6.97
CA ASN A 12 -8.44 5.86 6.77
C ASN A 12 -9.09 5.59 5.41
N ASP A 13 -8.31 5.45 4.34
CA ASP A 13 -8.83 5.14 3.02
C ASP A 13 -9.33 3.69 2.95
N PHE A 14 -8.60 2.75 3.57
CA PHE A 14 -9.00 1.35 3.65
C PHE A 14 -10.34 1.17 4.37
N THR A 15 -10.52 1.81 5.53
CA THR A 15 -11.76 1.70 6.31
C THR A 15 -12.92 2.46 5.66
N THR A 16 -12.67 3.59 5.01
CA THR A 16 -13.71 4.40 4.35
C THR A 16 -14.23 3.72 3.09
N LEU A 17 -13.34 3.06 2.34
CA LEU A 17 -13.67 2.44 1.06
C LEU A 17 -14.13 0.98 1.21
N GLY A 18 -14.00 0.39 2.40
CA GLY A 18 -14.48 -0.96 2.69
C GLY A 18 -13.51 -2.06 2.26
N GLY A 19 -12.21 -1.76 2.23
CA GLY A 19 -11.15 -2.74 2.00
C GLY A 19 -10.20 -2.43 0.84
N GLU A 20 -9.31 -3.38 0.57
CA GLU A 20 -8.19 -3.21 -0.36
C GLU A 20 -8.65 -2.99 -1.82
N VAL A 21 -9.64 -3.77 -2.28
CA VAL A 21 -10.11 -3.73 -3.67
C VAL A 21 -10.71 -2.38 -3.99
N ALA A 22 -11.61 -1.88 -3.14
CA ALA A 22 -12.24 -0.58 -3.32
C ALA A 22 -11.23 0.58 -3.16
N ALA A 23 -10.27 0.46 -2.23
CA ALA A 23 -9.18 1.43 -2.11
C ALA A 23 -8.30 1.49 -3.36
N LYS A 24 -8.07 0.35 -4.01
CA LYS A 24 -7.33 0.26 -5.26
C LYS A 24 -8.11 0.84 -6.44
N GLU A 25 -9.40 0.53 -6.56
CA GLU A 25 -10.27 1.07 -7.62
C GLU A 25 -10.48 2.59 -7.48
N ALA A 26 -10.53 3.10 -6.26
CA ALA A 26 -10.58 4.53 -5.97
C ALA A 26 -9.23 5.25 -6.17
N GLY A 27 -8.17 4.55 -6.56
CA GLY A 27 -6.83 5.12 -6.77
C GLY A 27 -6.10 5.52 -5.48
N LYS A 28 -6.52 5.01 -4.32
CA LYS A 28 -5.87 5.26 -3.02
C LYS A 28 -4.75 4.28 -2.69
N ALA A 29 -4.62 3.19 -3.45
CA ALA A 29 -3.48 2.29 -3.36
C ALA A 29 -2.27 2.87 -4.11
N ARG A 30 -1.22 3.22 -3.36
CA ARG A 30 0.02 3.79 -3.89
C ARG A 30 1.08 2.72 -4.00
N ASP A 31 1.94 2.79 -5.02
CA ASP A 31 3.12 1.93 -5.11
C ASP A 31 4.35 2.70 -4.63
N GLU A 32 4.87 2.28 -3.49
CA GLU A 32 5.98 2.91 -2.79
C GLU A 32 7.30 2.17 -3.01
N GLY A 33 8.36 2.94 -3.17
CA GLY A 33 9.72 2.46 -3.38
C GLY A 33 10.48 2.16 -2.08
N LYS A 34 11.77 1.84 -2.20
CA LYS A 34 12.62 1.52 -1.05
C LYS A 34 12.87 2.69 -0.11
N GLU A 35 12.69 3.92 -0.59
CA GLU A 35 12.95 5.15 0.17
C GLU A 35 11.70 5.69 0.88
N TYR A 36 10.56 5.02 0.72
CA TYR A 36 9.34 5.44 1.39
C TYR A 36 9.43 5.27 2.90
N VAL A 37 9.13 6.36 3.62
CA VAL A 37 9.05 6.35 5.08
C VAL A 37 7.62 5.99 5.46
N VAL A 38 7.48 4.77 5.98
CA VAL A 38 6.21 4.22 6.47
C VAL A 38 5.60 5.15 7.52
N GLN A 39 4.31 5.45 7.34
CA GLN A 39 3.54 6.23 8.31
C GLN A 39 2.73 5.29 9.21
N ASP A 40 2.41 5.77 10.41
CA ASP A 40 1.53 5.04 11.31
C ASP A 40 0.15 4.84 10.67
N GLY A 41 -0.38 3.62 10.75
CA GLY A 41 -1.62 3.24 10.08
C GLY A 41 -1.50 2.97 8.57
N ASP A 42 -0.30 2.90 8.00
CA ASP A 42 -0.14 2.40 6.62
C ASP A 42 -0.38 0.88 6.56
N ILE A 43 -1.31 0.47 5.72
CA ILE A 43 -1.53 -0.92 5.33
C ILE A 43 -0.68 -1.18 4.08
N MET A 44 0.29 -2.07 4.19
CA MET A 44 1.26 -2.32 3.12
C MET A 44 1.29 -3.77 2.66
N MET A 45 1.34 -3.96 1.34
CA MET A 45 1.58 -5.25 0.69
C MET A 45 2.91 -5.22 -0.05
N PHE A 46 3.88 -5.96 0.47
CA PHE A 46 5.21 -6.03 -0.12
C PHE A 46 5.27 -7.03 -1.27
N LYS A 47 5.80 -6.60 -2.42
CA LYS A 47 6.09 -7.47 -3.55
C LYS A 47 7.57 -7.76 -3.61
N PHE A 48 7.90 -9.05 -3.53
CA PHE A 48 9.25 -9.56 -3.71
C PHE A 48 9.34 -10.41 -4.97
N ASN A 49 10.44 -10.31 -5.70
CA ASN A 49 10.83 -11.32 -6.69
C ASN A 49 11.87 -12.24 -6.06
N ASN A 50 11.74 -13.54 -6.34
CA ASN A 50 12.72 -14.54 -5.93
C ASN A 50 13.79 -14.72 -7.01
#